data_AF-A0ABD5T464-F1
#
_entry.id   AF-A0ABD5T464-F1
#
_cell.length_a   1.000
_cell.length_b   1.000
_cell.length_c   1.000
_cell.angle_alpha   90.00
_cell.angle_beta   90.00
_cell.angle_gamma   90.00
#
_symmetry.space_group_name_H-M   'P 1'
#
loop_
_entity.id
_entity.type
_entity.pdbx_description
1 polymer ?
#
loop_
_entity_poly.entity_id
_entity_poly.type
_entity_poly.pdbx_seq_one_letter_code
_entity_poly.pdbx_strand_id
1 'polypeptide(L)'
;MADELEDISGVGPSKADALREAGYETVEDVKAASQSELSEVDGVGNALAARIKADVGGLEVDEEAEAEIEDETEEEAAEAESDEEVETELRPRGHADKTPELDDETARALAQKHREGKPQFNRQDYHKKKRIPTSWRKPRGGLSKQRRRMKAKGPVVEAGFRSPKASRDLHPSGFEEVRVHNTDDLEGVEGDTQAVRIASKVGGRKRELIEDEAEERGIRVLNPTYVEVEVDDE
;
A
#
# COMPACT_ATOMS: atom_id res chain seq x y z
N MET A 1 -7.17 13.32 -58.62
CA MET A 1 -6.63 14.55 -58.02
C MET A 1 -7.81 15.50 -57.96
N ALA A 2 -7.95 16.31 -56.91
CA ALA A 2 -8.94 17.38 -56.90
C ALA A 2 -8.63 18.30 -58.09
N ASP A 3 -9.60 18.50 -58.98
CA ASP A 3 -9.44 19.38 -60.15
C ASP A 3 -9.96 20.80 -59.81
N GLU A 4 -10.85 20.91 -58.81
CA GLU A 4 -11.40 22.17 -58.30
C GLU A 4 -11.06 22.38 -56.81
N LEU A 5 -10.96 23.64 -56.35
CA LEU A 5 -10.65 23.97 -54.94
C LEU A 5 -11.67 23.40 -53.94
N GLU A 6 -12.90 23.19 -54.38
CA GLU A 6 -14.00 22.65 -53.56
C GLU A 6 -13.93 21.13 -53.37
N ASP A 7 -13.10 20.44 -54.17
CA ASP A 7 -12.84 19.00 -54.02
C ASP A 7 -11.81 18.70 -52.91
N ILE A 8 -11.13 19.74 -52.38
CA ILE A 8 -10.15 19.60 -51.30
C ILE A 8 -10.88 19.31 -49.98
N SER A 9 -10.40 18.29 -49.27
CA SER A 9 -10.99 17.85 -48.01
C SER A 9 -11.11 18.97 -46.96
N GLY A 10 -12.34 19.39 -46.67
CA GLY A 10 -12.65 20.42 -45.67
C GLY A 10 -12.75 21.86 -46.21
N VAL A 11 -12.57 22.05 -47.53
CA VAL A 11 -12.81 23.30 -48.25
C VAL A 11 -14.22 23.26 -48.84
N GLY A 12 -15.14 24.02 -48.25
CA GLY A 12 -16.47 24.25 -48.84
C GLY A 12 -16.49 25.51 -49.71
N PRO A 13 -17.63 25.82 -50.38
CA PRO A 13 -17.72 26.96 -51.31
C PRO A 13 -17.26 28.29 -50.71
N SER A 14 -17.65 28.58 -49.47
CA SER A 14 -17.26 29.82 -48.79
C SER A 14 -15.76 29.94 -48.50
N LYS A 15 -15.07 28.80 -48.31
CA LYS A 15 -13.62 28.76 -48.10
C LYS A 15 -12.86 28.73 -49.41
N ALA A 16 -13.43 28.11 -50.44
CA ALA A 16 -12.91 28.20 -51.80
C ALA A 16 -12.94 29.65 -52.30
N ASP A 17 -14.02 30.39 -52.00
CA ASP A 17 -14.10 31.83 -52.28
C ASP A 17 -13.02 32.63 -51.51
N ALA A 18 -12.82 32.35 -50.22
CA ALA A 18 -11.76 32.99 -49.44
C ALA A 18 -10.35 32.70 -49.99
N LEU A 19 -10.09 31.48 -50.46
CA LEU A 19 -8.83 31.11 -51.12
C LEU A 19 -8.64 31.83 -52.45
N ARG A 20 -9.71 31.99 -53.26
CA ARG A 20 -9.68 32.77 -54.50
C ARG A 20 -9.44 34.26 -54.23
N GLU A 21 -10.08 34.83 -53.20
CA GLU A 21 -9.86 36.22 -52.77
C GLU A 21 -8.43 36.46 -52.28
N ALA A 22 -7.81 35.45 -51.66
CA ALA A 22 -6.40 35.46 -51.28
C ALA A 22 -5.43 35.23 -52.46
N GLY A 23 -5.94 34.99 -53.67
CA GLY A 23 -5.14 34.84 -54.90
C GLY A 23 -4.76 33.40 -55.25
N TYR A 24 -5.30 32.40 -54.54
CA TYR A 24 -5.13 30.98 -54.87
C TYR A 24 -6.32 30.50 -55.70
N GLU A 25 -6.22 30.64 -57.01
CA GLU A 25 -7.32 30.33 -57.93
C GLU A 25 -7.35 28.84 -58.33
N THR A 26 -6.21 28.15 -58.27
CA THR A 26 -6.06 26.75 -58.66
C THR A 26 -5.47 25.89 -57.55
N VAL A 27 -5.67 24.57 -57.66
CA VAL A 27 -5.09 23.58 -56.73
C VAL A 27 -3.56 23.61 -56.76
N GLU A 28 -2.94 23.97 -57.89
CA GLU A 28 -1.50 24.15 -57.99
C GLU A 28 -1.01 25.36 -57.18
N ASP A 29 -1.78 26.44 -57.11
CA ASP A 29 -1.44 27.62 -56.30
C ASP A 29 -1.45 27.28 -54.80
N VAL A 30 -2.45 26.52 -54.35
CA VAL A 30 -2.53 26.00 -52.96
C VAL A 30 -1.39 25.01 -52.67
N LYS A 31 -0.97 24.24 -53.69
CA LYS A 31 0.18 23.34 -53.58
C LYS A 31 1.53 24.08 -53.57
N ALA A 32 1.63 25.29 -54.12
CA ALA A 32 2.82 26.12 -54.03
C ALA A 32 2.90 26.96 -52.74
N ALA A 33 1.75 27.32 -52.16
CA ALA A 33 1.67 28.14 -50.94
C ALA A 33 2.16 27.41 -49.68
N SER A 34 2.94 28.04 -48.82
CA SER A 34 3.34 27.46 -47.54
C SER A 34 2.15 27.24 -46.60
N GLN A 35 2.31 26.36 -45.59
CA GLN A 35 1.25 26.10 -44.62
C GLN A 35 0.88 27.36 -43.83
N SER A 36 1.85 28.23 -43.54
CA SER A 36 1.66 29.51 -42.85
C SER A 36 0.83 30.47 -43.71
N GLU A 37 1.15 30.64 -44.98
CA GLU A 37 0.38 31.50 -45.90
C GLU A 37 -1.08 31.03 -46.04
N LEU A 38 -1.31 29.72 -46.12
CA LEU A 38 -2.67 29.18 -46.14
C LEU A 38 -3.41 29.38 -44.81
N SER A 39 -2.69 29.43 -43.69
CA SER A 39 -3.29 29.63 -42.36
C SER A 39 -3.75 31.06 -42.09
N GLU A 40 -3.24 32.02 -42.87
CA GLU A 40 -3.59 33.44 -42.78
C GLU A 40 -4.88 33.76 -43.54
N VAL A 41 -5.36 32.85 -44.39
CA VAL A 41 -6.61 33.02 -45.13
C VAL A 41 -7.81 32.91 -44.19
N ASP A 42 -8.72 33.86 -44.28
CA ASP A 42 -9.92 33.93 -43.45
C ASP A 42 -10.73 32.61 -43.49
N GLY A 43 -10.78 31.93 -42.34
CA GLY A 43 -11.49 30.65 -42.17
C GLY A 43 -10.67 29.39 -42.44
N VAL A 44 -9.39 29.52 -42.78
CA VAL A 44 -8.41 28.43 -42.90
C VAL A 44 -7.40 28.55 -41.76
N GLY A 45 -7.68 27.96 -40.60
CA GLY A 45 -6.70 27.93 -39.50
C GLY A 45 -5.57 26.91 -39.72
N ASN A 46 -4.52 26.95 -38.90
CA ASN A 46 -3.35 26.03 -38.95
C ASN A 46 -3.71 24.55 -39.15
N ALA A 47 -4.73 24.06 -38.43
CA ALA A 47 -5.17 22.66 -38.53
C ALA A 47 -5.85 22.33 -39.87
N LEU A 48 -6.52 23.29 -40.51
CA LEU A 48 -7.12 23.10 -41.83
C LEU A 48 -6.07 23.28 -42.93
N ALA A 49 -5.18 24.25 -42.81
CA ALA A 49 -4.05 24.46 -43.72
C ALA A 49 -3.19 23.19 -43.84
N ALA A 50 -2.84 22.55 -42.72
CA ALA A 50 -2.11 21.28 -42.71
C ALA A 50 -2.85 20.15 -43.44
N ARG A 51 -4.19 20.06 -43.28
CA ARG A 51 -5.01 19.05 -43.97
C ARG A 51 -5.12 19.32 -45.47
N ILE A 52 -5.34 20.57 -45.86
CA ILE A 52 -5.34 21.00 -47.25
C ILE A 52 -4.01 20.61 -47.90
N LYS A 53 -2.89 20.91 -47.23
CA LYS A 53 -1.55 20.61 -47.72
C LYS A 53 -1.26 19.12 -47.87
N ALA A 54 -1.76 18.31 -46.93
CA ALA A 54 -1.69 16.86 -47.00
C ALA A 54 -2.51 16.29 -48.17
N ASP A 55 -3.68 16.88 -48.45
CA ASP A 55 -4.60 16.43 -49.50
C ASP A 55 -4.11 16.81 -50.92
N VAL A 56 -3.55 18.01 -51.09
CA VAL A 56 -2.94 18.46 -52.36
C VAL A 56 -1.50 17.96 -52.54
N GLY A 57 -0.96 17.23 -51.55
CA GLY A 57 0.31 16.52 -51.62
C GLY A 57 1.54 17.44 -51.62
N GLY A 58 1.51 18.54 -50.88
CA GLY A 58 2.63 19.49 -50.77
C GLY A 58 3.14 19.65 -49.34
N LEU A 59 3.17 18.59 -48.53
CA LEU A 59 3.70 18.71 -47.17
C LEU A 59 5.21 19.00 -47.21
N GLU A 60 5.56 20.28 -47.15
CA GLU A 60 6.92 20.76 -46.87
C GLU A 60 7.01 20.93 -45.35
N VAL A 61 7.85 20.11 -44.73
CA VAL A 61 8.11 20.14 -43.29
C VAL A 61 9.20 21.18 -43.09
N ASP A 62 8.81 22.43 -42.84
CA ASP A 62 9.76 23.45 -42.38
C ASP A 62 10.13 23.17 -40.91
N GLU A 63 11.40 22.83 -40.67
CA GLU A 63 12.00 22.48 -39.37
C GLU A 63 12.18 23.69 -38.42
N GLU A 64 11.55 24.84 -38.69
CA GLU A 64 11.83 26.11 -37.98
C GLU A 64 10.75 26.54 -36.96
N ALA A 65 9.79 25.67 -36.64
CA ALA A 65 8.85 25.89 -35.54
C ALA A 65 9.13 24.97 -34.33
N GLU A 66 10.41 24.82 -33.96
CA GLU A 66 10.75 24.55 -32.56
C GLU A 66 10.61 25.88 -31.80
N ALA A 67 9.38 26.16 -31.36
CA ALA A 67 9.17 27.17 -30.34
C ALA A 67 9.88 26.68 -29.07
N GLU A 68 10.86 27.45 -28.58
CA GLU A 68 11.44 27.32 -27.25
C GLU A 68 10.29 27.29 -26.22
N ILE A 69 9.92 26.09 -25.80
CA ILE A 69 9.27 25.85 -24.53
C ILE A 69 10.46 25.60 -23.61
N GLU A 70 10.87 26.62 -22.85
CA GLU A 70 11.49 26.36 -21.55
C GLU A 70 10.44 25.59 -20.76
N ASP A 71 10.51 24.27 -20.87
CA ASP A 71 9.61 23.33 -20.23
C ASP A 71 10.03 23.27 -18.76
N GLU A 72 9.63 24.29 -17.98
CA GLU A 72 9.70 24.26 -16.51
C GLU A 72 9.10 22.94 -15.97
N THR A 73 8.20 22.31 -16.74
CA THR A 73 7.61 20.99 -16.46
C THR A 73 8.56 19.80 -16.68
N GLU A 74 9.49 19.86 -17.63
CA GLU A 74 10.51 18.80 -17.80
C GLU A 74 11.64 18.94 -16.79
N GLU A 75 12.03 20.18 -16.42
CA GLU A 75 12.97 20.39 -15.31
C GLU A 75 12.35 20.01 -13.96
N GLU A 76 11.08 20.35 -13.68
CA GLU A 76 10.40 19.87 -12.46
C GLU A 76 10.17 18.34 -12.47
N ALA A 77 9.94 17.73 -13.63
CA ALA A 77 9.82 16.28 -13.74
C ALA A 77 11.18 15.57 -13.58
N ALA A 78 12.27 16.17 -14.05
CA ALA A 78 13.62 15.64 -13.87
C ALA A 78 14.13 15.85 -12.44
N GLU A 79 13.80 16.97 -11.79
CA GLU A 79 14.08 17.20 -10.37
C GLU A 79 13.28 16.21 -9.48
N ALA A 80 12.01 15.93 -9.82
CA ALA A 80 11.18 14.93 -9.13
C ALA A 80 11.60 13.47 -9.37
N GLU A 81 12.29 13.16 -10.47
CA GLU A 81 12.97 11.86 -10.67
C GLU A 81 14.38 11.80 -10.05
N SER A 82 14.91 12.94 -9.59
CA SER A 82 16.23 13.05 -8.96
C SER A 82 16.20 13.10 -7.42
N ASP A 83 15.01 13.12 -6.81
CA ASP A 83 14.84 12.66 -5.43
C ASP A 83 15.34 11.21 -5.40
N GLU A 84 16.55 11.06 -4.88
CA GLU A 84 17.38 9.87 -4.85
C GLU A 84 16.53 8.61 -4.61
N GLU A 85 16.80 7.54 -5.35
CA GLU A 85 16.25 6.20 -5.10
C GLU A 85 16.86 5.69 -3.78
N VAL A 86 16.51 6.32 -2.65
CA VAL A 86 16.95 5.99 -1.31
C VAL A 86 16.31 4.66 -0.93
N GLU A 87 17.15 3.69 -0.57
CA GLU A 87 16.66 2.41 -0.10
C GLU A 87 15.81 2.64 1.17
N THR A 88 14.52 2.30 1.13
CA THR A 88 13.61 2.45 2.28
C THR A 88 13.30 1.09 2.88
N GLU A 89 13.21 1.01 4.22
CA GLU A 89 12.82 -0.21 4.92
C GLU A 89 11.68 0.03 5.94
N LEU A 90 10.89 -1.03 6.18
CA LEU A 90 9.80 -0.98 7.15
C LEU A 90 10.31 -1.23 8.57
N ARG A 91 10.29 -0.18 9.41
CA ARG A 91 10.64 -0.28 10.83
C ARG A 91 9.41 -0.19 11.75
N PRO A 92 9.36 -0.97 12.85
CA PRO A 92 8.30 -0.83 13.84
C PRO A 92 8.49 0.45 14.67
N ARG A 93 7.40 1.14 15.01
CA ARG A 93 7.44 2.26 15.97
C ARG A 93 7.73 1.78 17.41
N GLY A 94 8.39 2.63 18.19
CA GLY A 94 8.64 2.45 19.62
C GLY A 94 9.65 1.36 19.98
N HIS A 95 9.68 0.99 21.26
CA HIS A 95 10.66 0.05 21.84
C HIS A 95 10.33 -1.43 21.56
N ALA A 96 10.35 -1.84 20.29
CA ALA A 96 9.95 -3.17 19.84
C ALA A 96 10.80 -4.31 20.46
N ASP A 97 12.07 -4.08 20.76
CA ASP A 97 13.00 -5.10 21.26
C ASP A 97 13.17 -5.10 22.80
N LYS A 98 12.49 -4.19 23.51
CA LYS A 98 12.57 -4.10 24.97
C LYS A 98 12.21 -5.45 25.61
N THR A 99 12.98 -5.89 26.58
CA THR A 99 12.77 -7.15 27.33
C THR A 99 12.48 -6.80 28.79
N PRO A 100 11.57 -7.51 29.48
CA PRO A 100 11.23 -7.17 30.86
C PRO A 100 12.32 -7.57 31.84
N GLU A 101 12.32 -6.91 32.98
CA GLU A 101 13.05 -7.37 34.17
C GLU A 101 12.16 -8.37 34.93
N LEU A 102 12.64 -9.61 35.07
CA LEU A 102 11.91 -10.70 35.74
C LEU A 102 12.71 -11.23 36.92
N ASP A 103 12.01 -11.62 37.98
CA ASP A 103 12.62 -12.37 39.08
C ASP A 103 13.04 -13.79 38.64
N ASP A 104 14.03 -14.36 39.33
CA ASP A 104 14.59 -15.68 39.01
C ASP A 104 13.54 -16.81 39.00
N GLU A 105 12.52 -16.73 39.86
CA GLU A 105 11.45 -17.73 39.94
C GLU A 105 10.55 -17.65 38.70
N THR A 106 10.11 -16.45 38.34
CA THR A 106 9.28 -16.20 37.16
C THR A 106 10.02 -16.52 35.87
N ALA A 107 11.29 -16.14 35.75
CA ALA A 107 12.13 -16.48 34.60
C ALA A 107 12.27 -18.01 34.43
N ARG A 108 12.51 -18.74 35.53
CA ARG A 108 12.57 -20.21 35.52
C ARG A 108 11.22 -20.83 35.16
N ALA A 109 10.13 -20.31 35.71
CA ALA A 109 8.79 -20.79 35.42
C ALA A 109 8.41 -20.57 33.94
N LEU A 110 8.80 -19.42 33.36
CA LEU A 110 8.59 -19.11 31.95
C LEU A 110 9.38 -20.04 31.04
N ALA A 111 10.66 -20.29 31.36
CA ALA A 111 11.48 -21.26 30.65
C ALA A 111 10.89 -22.68 30.73
N GLN A 112 10.35 -23.08 31.89
CA GLN A 112 9.64 -24.35 32.05
C GLN A 112 8.39 -24.42 31.15
N LYS A 113 7.56 -23.37 31.15
CA LYS A 113 6.35 -23.27 30.30
C LYS A 113 6.68 -23.42 28.82
N HIS A 114 7.74 -22.76 28.34
CA HIS A 114 8.19 -22.85 26.95
C HIS A 114 8.71 -24.26 26.59
N ARG A 115 9.46 -24.89 27.50
CA ARG A 115 10.01 -26.24 27.30
C ARG A 115 8.94 -27.33 27.30
N GLU A 116 8.00 -27.29 28.24
CA GLU A 116 6.99 -28.34 28.40
C GLU A 116 5.82 -28.18 27.42
N GLY A 117 5.45 -26.93 27.13
CA GLY A 117 4.34 -26.62 26.25
C GLY A 117 3.01 -27.21 26.73
N LYS A 118 2.08 -27.40 25.78
CA LYS A 118 0.79 -28.07 26.05
C LYS A 118 0.31 -28.81 24.81
N PRO A 119 -0.48 -29.88 24.98
CA PRO A 119 -1.22 -30.48 23.88
C PRO A 119 -2.13 -29.46 23.19
N GLN A 120 -2.45 -29.70 21.91
CA GLN A 120 -3.33 -28.81 21.14
C GLN A 120 -4.77 -28.71 21.70
N PHE A 121 -5.22 -29.71 22.47
CA PHE A 121 -6.60 -29.82 23.00
C PHE A 121 -7.69 -29.62 21.94
N ASN A 122 -7.51 -30.20 20.75
CA ASN A 122 -8.54 -30.22 19.72
C ASN A 122 -9.66 -31.22 20.07
N ARG A 123 -10.90 -30.93 19.67
CA ARG A 123 -12.06 -31.82 19.84
C ARG A 123 -11.80 -33.19 19.20
N GLN A 124 -12.23 -34.29 19.84
CA GLN A 124 -12.09 -35.62 19.24
C GLN A 124 -12.66 -35.68 17.82
N ASP A 125 -11.95 -36.37 16.92
CA ASP A 125 -12.35 -36.62 15.54
C ASP A 125 -12.61 -35.37 14.66
N TYR A 126 -12.14 -34.17 15.07
CA TYR A 126 -12.25 -32.94 14.28
C TYR A 126 -11.68 -33.10 12.87
N HIS A 127 -10.51 -33.74 12.75
CA HIS A 127 -9.83 -34.00 11.47
C HIS A 127 -10.59 -34.98 10.56
N LYS A 128 -11.56 -35.74 11.08
CA LYS A 128 -12.31 -36.73 10.28
C LYS A 128 -13.52 -36.15 9.56
N LYS A 129 -14.06 -35.02 10.04
CA LYS A 129 -15.30 -34.43 9.52
C LYS A 129 -15.21 -32.91 9.54
N LYS A 130 -15.26 -32.29 8.35
CA LYS A 130 -15.22 -30.82 8.18
C LYS A 130 -16.22 -30.04 9.05
N ARG A 131 -17.42 -30.60 9.27
CA ARG A 131 -18.45 -29.98 10.13
C ARG A 131 -18.10 -29.96 11.64
N ILE A 132 -17.05 -30.67 12.05
CA ILE A 132 -16.61 -30.73 13.44
C ILE A 132 -15.42 -29.78 13.60
N PRO A 133 -15.59 -28.63 14.29
CA PRO A 133 -14.51 -27.68 14.47
C PRO A 133 -13.45 -28.19 15.47
N THR A 134 -12.30 -27.54 15.48
CA THR A 134 -11.18 -27.79 16.40
C THR A 134 -11.52 -27.46 17.86
N SER A 135 -12.43 -26.50 18.09
CA SER A 135 -12.85 -26.05 19.42
C SER A 135 -13.20 -27.21 20.35
N TRP A 136 -12.47 -27.31 21.47
CA TRP A 136 -12.59 -28.39 22.45
C TRP A 136 -14.03 -28.60 22.92
N ARG A 137 -14.43 -29.87 23.02
CA ARG A 137 -15.67 -30.31 23.66
C ARG A 137 -15.39 -31.60 24.42
N LYS A 138 -15.82 -31.65 25.69
CA LYS A 138 -15.64 -32.85 26.52
C LYS A 138 -16.25 -34.08 25.84
N PRO A 139 -15.49 -35.16 25.58
CA PRO A 139 -16.02 -36.37 24.95
C PRO A 139 -17.01 -37.05 25.91
N ARG A 140 -18.29 -37.15 25.51
CA ARG A 140 -19.37 -37.65 26.38
C ARG A 140 -19.74 -39.12 26.15
N GLY A 141 -19.57 -39.63 24.93
CA GLY A 141 -20.03 -40.98 24.57
C GLY A 141 -19.38 -42.09 25.41
N GLY A 142 -20.17 -43.05 25.89
CA GLY A 142 -19.72 -44.13 26.77
C GLY A 142 -18.52 -44.91 26.21
N LEU A 143 -18.54 -45.19 24.90
CA LEU A 143 -17.50 -45.91 24.18
C LEU A 143 -16.41 -45.02 23.55
N SER A 144 -16.43 -43.70 23.81
CA SER A 144 -15.39 -42.79 23.30
C SER A 144 -14.02 -43.23 23.80
N LYS A 145 -13.10 -43.40 22.85
CA LYS A 145 -11.73 -43.85 23.11
C LYS A 145 -10.91 -42.75 23.80
N GLN A 146 -11.15 -41.49 23.44
CA GLN A 146 -10.57 -40.33 24.11
C GLN A 146 -11.12 -40.17 25.54
N ARG A 147 -12.44 -40.32 25.75
CA ARG A 147 -13.03 -40.30 27.12
C ARG A 147 -12.44 -41.38 28.02
N ARG A 148 -12.21 -42.58 27.47
CA ARG A 148 -11.57 -43.72 28.15
C ARG A 148 -10.03 -43.57 28.27
N ARG A 149 -9.47 -42.41 27.87
CA ARG A 149 -8.04 -42.08 27.93
C ARG A 149 -7.12 -43.11 27.26
N MET A 150 -7.57 -43.69 26.14
CA MET A 150 -6.70 -44.57 25.37
C MET A 150 -5.53 -43.78 24.77
N LYS A 151 -4.32 -44.33 24.88
CA LYS A 151 -3.11 -43.78 24.27
C LYS A 151 -3.35 -43.49 22.78
N ALA A 152 -2.75 -42.42 22.26
CA ALA A 152 -2.89 -41.91 20.89
C ALA A 152 -4.23 -41.25 20.52
N LYS A 153 -5.25 -41.21 21.38
CA LYS A 153 -6.51 -40.47 21.10
C LYS A 153 -6.50 -39.01 21.54
N GLY A 154 -5.36 -38.53 22.02
CA GLY A 154 -5.17 -37.20 22.58
C GLY A 154 -5.61 -37.13 24.05
N PRO A 155 -5.00 -36.24 24.84
CA PRO A 155 -5.35 -36.05 26.25
C PRO A 155 -6.71 -35.37 26.40
N VAL A 156 -7.35 -35.62 27.53
CA VAL A 156 -8.55 -34.90 27.97
C VAL A 156 -8.11 -33.71 28.82
N VAL A 157 -8.74 -32.55 28.63
CA VAL A 157 -8.45 -31.34 29.43
C VAL A 157 -8.65 -31.63 30.92
N GLU A 158 -7.60 -31.37 31.70
CA GLU A 158 -7.51 -31.61 33.15
C GLU A 158 -6.71 -30.49 33.83
N ALA A 159 -6.92 -30.29 35.13
CA ALA A 159 -6.25 -29.23 35.89
C ALA A 159 -4.73 -29.39 35.95
N GLY A 160 -4.20 -30.61 35.82
CA GLY A 160 -2.77 -30.90 35.80
C GLY A 160 -2.03 -30.35 34.57
N PHE A 161 -2.73 -29.93 33.52
CA PHE A 161 -2.12 -29.29 32.34
C PHE A 161 -1.98 -27.78 32.48
N ARG A 162 -2.28 -27.20 33.66
CA ARG A 162 -2.09 -25.78 33.90
C ARG A 162 -0.59 -25.45 33.92
N SER A 163 -0.22 -24.33 33.30
CA SER A 163 1.14 -23.79 33.41
C SER A 163 1.44 -23.36 34.85
N PRO A 164 2.74 -23.22 35.21
CA PRO A 164 3.16 -22.63 36.49
C PRO A 164 2.43 -21.32 36.76
N LYS A 165 2.14 -21.03 38.04
CA LYS A 165 1.35 -19.85 38.41
C LYS A 165 2.09 -18.55 38.10
N ALA A 166 3.39 -18.48 38.40
CA ALA A 166 4.22 -17.30 38.18
C ALA A 166 4.30 -16.89 36.69
N SER A 167 4.40 -17.86 35.78
CA SER A 167 4.49 -17.58 34.34
C SER A 167 3.14 -17.67 33.59
N ARG A 168 2.03 -17.81 34.32
CA ARG A 168 0.71 -17.94 33.70
C ARG A 168 0.34 -16.59 33.10
N ASP A 169 -0.27 -16.62 31.93
CA ASP A 169 -0.77 -15.42 31.23
C ASP A 169 0.30 -14.41 30.74
N LEU A 170 1.58 -14.59 31.10
CA LEU A 170 2.69 -13.83 30.51
C LEU A 170 2.84 -14.08 28.99
N HIS A 171 3.18 -13.01 28.27
CA HIS A 171 3.62 -13.04 26.87
C HIS A 171 4.88 -13.91 26.72
N PRO A 172 5.17 -14.52 25.56
CA PRO A 172 6.40 -15.29 25.36
C PRO A 172 7.70 -14.56 25.71
N SER A 173 7.73 -13.23 25.55
CA SER A 173 8.86 -12.38 25.95
C SER A 173 8.95 -12.13 27.47
N GLY A 174 7.92 -12.49 28.23
CA GLY A 174 7.88 -12.36 29.68
C GLY A 174 7.03 -11.22 30.22
N PHE A 175 6.58 -10.27 29.38
CA PHE A 175 5.75 -9.16 29.84
C PHE A 175 4.35 -9.62 30.26
N GLU A 176 3.79 -8.93 31.24
CA GLU A 176 2.35 -8.91 31.46
C GLU A 176 1.67 -8.02 30.41
N GLU A 177 0.62 -8.53 29.77
CA GLU A 177 -0.07 -7.81 28.70
C GLU A 177 -1.16 -6.89 29.25
N VAL A 178 -1.04 -5.58 29.02
CA VAL A 178 -2.06 -4.58 29.34
C VAL A 178 -2.80 -4.19 28.06
N ARG A 179 -4.13 -4.22 28.09
CA ARG A 179 -4.96 -3.90 26.93
C ARG A 179 -5.40 -2.45 26.95
N VAL A 180 -5.06 -1.70 25.91
CA VAL A 180 -5.19 -0.24 25.84
C VAL A 180 -6.13 0.19 24.71
N HIS A 181 -6.94 1.23 24.95
CA HIS A 181 -7.92 1.79 24.01
C HIS A 181 -7.68 3.27 23.68
N ASN A 182 -6.98 4.00 24.54
CA ASN A 182 -6.71 5.43 24.44
C ASN A 182 -5.39 5.74 25.18
N THR A 183 -4.96 7.01 25.16
CA THR A 183 -3.74 7.48 25.84
C THR A 183 -3.84 7.43 27.35
N ASP A 184 -5.03 7.65 27.92
CA ASP A 184 -5.26 7.64 29.37
C ASP A 184 -5.06 6.23 29.97
N ASP A 185 -5.37 5.18 29.21
CA ASP A 185 -5.13 3.79 29.61
C ASP A 185 -3.62 3.43 29.74
N LEU A 186 -2.71 4.32 29.31
CA LEU A 186 -1.27 4.18 29.56
C LEU A 186 -0.85 4.66 30.96
N GLU A 187 -1.75 5.32 31.69
CA GLU A 187 -1.49 5.77 33.06
C GLU A 187 -1.38 4.58 34.02
N GLY A 188 -0.29 4.52 34.78
CA GLY A 188 -0.03 3.45 35.75
C GLY A 188 0.53 2.15 35.16
N VAL A 189 0.87 2.13 33.86
CA VAL A 189 1.56 0.98 33.24
C VAL A 189 3.06 1.05 33.50
N GLU A 190 3.62 0.00 34.08
CA GLU A 190 5.05 -0.10 34.38
C GLU A 190 5.80 -0.78 33.22
N GLY A 191 6.53 0.00 32.42
CA GLY A 191 7.15 -0.47 31.18
C GLY A 191 8.24 -1.55 31.33
N ASP A 192 8.74 -1.82 32.54
CA ASP A 192 9.79 -2.82 32.80
C ASP A 192 9.22 -4.21 33.08
N THR A 193 7.95 -4.30 33.50
CA THR A 193 7.24 -5.56 33.77
C THR A 193 6.06 -5.78 32.82
N GLN A 194 5.48 -4.71 32.30
CA GLN A 194 4.27 -4.72 31.49
C GLN A 194 4.54 -4.23 30.08
N ALA A 195 3.82 -4.80 29.12
CA ALA A 195 3.78 -4.34 27.74
C ALA A 195 2.33 -4.12 27.30
N VAL A 196 2.15 -3.16 26.41
CA VAL A 196 0.82 -2.74 25.97
C VAL A 196 0.44 -3.46 24.68
N ARG A 197 -0.81 -3.92 24.62
CA ARG A 197 -1.47 -4.33 23.38
C ARG A 197 -2.62 -3.39 23.07
N ILE A 198 -2.46 -2.61 22.01
CA ILE A 198 -3.49 -1.69 21.53
C ILE A 198 -4.63 -2.50 20.93
N ALA A 199 -5.87 -2.22 21.35
CA ALA A 199 -7.04 -2.89 20.82
C ALA A 199 -7.20 -2.65 19.31
N SER A 200 -7.57 -3.69 18.55
CA SER A 200 -7.72 -3.61 17.09
C SER A 200 -8.78 -2.62 16.58
N LYS A 201 -9.69 -2.17 17.46
CA LYS A 201 -10.72 -1.16 17.12
C LYS A 201 -10.19 0.27 17.13
N VAL A 202 -8.99 0.50 17.67
CA VAL A 202 -8.36 1.83 17.70
C VAL A 202 -7.85 2.15 16.29
N GLY A 203 -8.32 3.25 15.70
CA GLY A 203 -7.91 3.68 14.37
C GLY A 203 -6.53 4.36 14.35
N GLY A 204 -5.94 4.48 13.15
CA GLY A 204 -4.56 4.97 12.94
C GLY A 204 -4.22 6.26 13.67
N ARG A 205 -5.04 7.31 13.53
CA ARG A 205 -4.83 8.60 14.22
C ARG A 205 -4.65 8.48 15.74
N LYS A 206 -5.44 7.62 16.38
CA LYS A 206 -5.34 7.41 17.83
C LYS A 206 -4.22 6.44 18.18
N ARG A 207 -3.90 5.49 17.31
CA ARG A 207 -2.77 4.57 17.49
C ARG A 207 -1.45 5.34 17.53
N GLU A 208 -1.25 6.26 16.60
CA GLU A 208 -0.08 7.15 16.56
C GLU A 208 0.14 7.83 17.91
N LEU A 209 -0.86 8.56 18.41
CA LEU A 209 -0.78 9.22 19.72
C LEU A 209 -0.48 8.26 20.89
N ILE A 210 -0.99 7.03 20.85
CA ILE A 210 -0.71 6.02 21.88
C ILE A 210 0.71 5.49 21.75
N GLU A 211 1.20 5.27 20.52
CA GLU A 211 2.53 4.75 20.25
C GLU A 211 3.60 5.75 20.64
N ASP A 212 3.41 7.03 20.31
CA ASP A 212 4.33 8.12 20.66
C ASP A 212 4.44 8.28 22.19
N GLU A 213 3.30 8.39 22.89
CA GLU A 213 3.27 8.49 24.35
C GLU A 213 3.83 7.22 25.05
N ALA A 214 3.59 6.04 24.48
CA ALA A 214 4.14 4.80 25.00
C ALA A 214 5.66 4.75 24.84
N GLU A 215 6.19 5.24 23.72
CA GLU A 215 7.63 5.34 23.46
C GLU A 215 8.31 6.31 24.45
N GLU A 216 7.73 7.48 24.67
CA GLU A 216 8.20 8.47 25.64
C GLU A 216 8.26 7.90 27.07
N ARG A 217 7.26 7.10 27.45
CA ARG A 217 7.21 6.41 28.75
C ARG A 217 8.07 5.14 28.81
N GLY A 218 8.74 4.77 27.72
CA GLY A 218 9.57 3.56 27.66
C GLY A 218 8.76 2.25 27.74
N ILE A 219 7.49 2.27 27.33
CA ILE A 219 6.59 1.11 27.34
C ILE A 219 6.64 0.43 25.97
N ARG A 220 6.79 -0.90 25.97
CA ARG A 220 6.75 -1.68 24.72
C ARG A 220 5.32 -1.86 24.22
N VAL A 221 5.09 -1.56 22.94
CA VAL A 221 3.86 -1.90 22.22
C VAL A 221 4.02 -3.25 21.51
N LEU A 222 3.17 -4.23 21.83
CA LEU A 222 3.25 -5.60 21.30
C LEU A 222 2.76 -5.73 19.85
N ASN A 223 1.95 -4.79 19.40
CA ASN A 223 1.41 -4.73 18.04
C ASN A 223 1.67 -3.34 17.44
N PRO A 224 2.93 -3.03 17.11
CA PRO A 224 3.32 -1.71 16.61
C PRO A 224 2.85 -1.49 15.16
N THR A 225 2.69 -0.23 14.79
CA THR A 225 2.57 0.22 13.41
C THR A 225 3.97 0.22 12.77
N TYR A 226 4.08 -0.27 11.54
CA TYR A 226 5.32 -0.21 10.76
C TYR A 226 5.30 1.03 9.87
N VAL A 227 6.41 1.75 9.82
CA VAL A 227 6.63 2.94 9.00
C VAL A 227 7.83 2.74 8.08
N GLU A 228 7.76 3.31 6.90
CA GLU A 228 8.87 3.34 5.94
C GLU A 228 9.88 4.39 6.43
N VAL A 229 11.14 3.99 6.54
CA VAL A 229 12.26 4.83 6.97
C VAL A 229 13.37 4.68 5.93
N GLU A 230 14.00 5.78 5.57
CA GLU A 230 15.16 5.81 4.68
C GLU A 230 16.35 5.10 5.36
N VAL A 231 17.03 4.24 4.61
CA VAL A 231 18.23 3.54 5.04
C VAL A 231 19.43 4.31 4.53
N ASP A 232 20.17 4.93 5.44
CA ASP A 232 21.49 5.44 5.11
C ASP A 232 22.45 4.25 4.89
N ASP A 233 22.98 4.10 3.68
CA ASP A 233 24.04 3.14 3.37
C ASP A 233 25.33 3.54 4.12
N GLU A 234 25.63 2.87 5.24
CA GLU A 234 26.93 2.94 5.95
C GLU A 234 28.00 1.99 5.37
#